data_AF-A0A9N8KQ29-F1
#
_entry.id   AF-A0A9N8KQ29-F1
#
_cell.length_a   1.000
_cell.length_b   1.000
_cell.length_c   1.000
_cell.angle_alpha   90.00
_cell.angle_beta   90.00
_cell.angle_gamma   90.00
#
_symmetry.space_group_name_H-M   'P 1'
#
loop_
_entity.id
_entity.type
_entity.pdbx_description
1 polymer ?
#
loop_
_entity_poly.entity_id
_entity_poly.type
_entity_poly.pdbx_seq_one_letter_code
_entity_poly.pdbx_strand_id
1 'polypeptide(L)'
;MLVAMAVLDRPLEKSSKGTLQRSVVEARFAQDIDKAYTNMGSFNVGDVPDEKVSHVIIEMIESIVPKKAKLEDNTDLFSYGVDSVAGMQIRYGLRQLLPQSTKQLPLNVVEDCGTVKRLTEYVVKQRHGEELTDEEDERTLMLQLVDQYSNFDNRSPSSSTNGQGQGENDKGDVIVLTGATGALGAHLLNYYRQLDSVKKVYCLVRGAELHASIERVDKALKQRGLGGLENGDEKVEVLQTSLGDDHLGLSSGDYERIAQEVSIVMHVAWSVNFRMRLRSFAKDNIASKSCPQSYTCMSV
;
A
#
# COMPACT_ATOMS: atom_id res chain seq x y z
N MET A 1 -13.44 -5.45 -11.25
CA MET A 1 -14.19 -6.18 -12.29
C MET A 1 -15.65 -5.74 -12.24
N LEU A 2 -16.15 -5.15 -13.32
CA LEU A 2 -17.56 -4.85 -13.48
C LEU A 2 -18.14 -5.89 -14.43
N VAL A 3 -19.02 -6.75 -13.93
CA VAL A 3 -19.77 -7.67 -14.78
C VAL A 3 -20.98 -6.89 -15.27
N ALA A 4 -21.06 -6.64 -16.57
CA ALA A 4 -22.22 -6.00 -17.15
C ALA A 4 -23.42 -6.96 -17.01
N MET A 5 -24.31 -6.65 -16.08
CA MET A 5 -25.56 -7.39 -15.90
C MET A 5 -26.66 -6.73 -16.70
N ALA A 6 -27.61 -7.53 -17.18
CA ALA A 6 -28.85 -7.00 -17.72
C ALA A 6 -29.55 -6.11 -16.68
N VAL A 7 -30.29 -5.12 -17.15
CA VAL A 7 -31.11 -4.28 -16.27
C VAL A 7 -32.04 -5.17 -15.45
N LEU A 8 -32.05 -4.97 -14.14
CA LEU A 8 -32.85 -5.77 -13.22
C LEU A 8 -34.30 -5.27 -13.24
N ASP A 9 -35.23 -6.15 -13.63
CA ASP A 9 -36.66 -5.85 -13.57
C ASP A 9 -37.19 -5.73 -12.14
N ARG A 10 -36.52 -6.38 -11.19
CA ARG A 10 -36.87 -6.34 -9.75
C ARG A 10 -35.70 -5.79 -8.93
N PRO A 11 -35.94 -4.80 -8.05
CA PRO A 11 -34.89 -4.21 -7.22
C PRO A 11 -34.28 -5.25 -6.28
N LEU A 12 -33.06 -4.96 -5.82
CA LEU A 12 -32.34 -5.80 -4.87
C LEU A 12 -33.08 -5.87 -3.53
N GLU A 13 -33.02 -7.04 -2.90
CA GLU A 13 -33.68 -7.35 -1.64
C GLU A 13 -33.10 -6.49 -0.50
N LYS A 14 -33.98 -5.76 0.18
CA LYS A 14 -33.62 -4.84 1.27
C LYS A 14 -34.41 -5.17 2.52
N SER A 15 -33.78 -4.97 3.67
CA SER A 15 -34.43 -5.03 4.98
C SER A 15 -35.40 -3.86 5.18
N SER A 16 -36.19 -3.91 6.25
CA SER A 16 -37.06 -2.80 6.69
C SER A 16 -36.30 -1.50 6.98
N LYS A 17 -34.97 -1.56 7.16
CA LYS A 17 -34.08 -0.40 7.34
C LYS A 17 -33.44 0.10 6.04
N GLY A 18 -33.82 -0.45 4.89
CA GLY A 18 -33.26 -0.08 3.58
C GLY A 18 -31.88 -0.67 3.28
N THR A 19 -31.28 -1.41 4.21
CA THR A 19 -30.00 -2.11 4.01
C THR A 19 -30.18 -3.35 3.14
N LEU A 20 -29.26 -3.58 2.20
CA LEU A 20 -29.22 -4.77 1.35
C LEU A 20 -29.16 -6.06 2.19
N GLN A 21 -30.02 -7.01 1.87
CA GLN A 21 -29.99 -8.36 2.42
C GLN A 21 -28.99 -9.20 1.64
N ARG A 22 -27.71 -9.04 1.99
CA ARG A 22 -26.57 -9.53 1.20
C ARG A 22 -26.64 -11.02 0.87
N SER A 23 -26.98 -11.88 1.83
CA SER A 23 -27.08 -13.33 1.62
C SER A 23 -28.17 -13.73 0.63
N VAL A 24 -29.31 -13.02 0.64
CA VAL A 24 -30.44 -13.27 -0.27
C VAL A 24 -30.08 -12.83 -1.68
N VAL A 25 -29.42 -11.67 -1.81
CA VAL A 25 -28.93 -11.16 -3.09
C VAL A 25 -27.85 -12.08 -3.66
N GLU A 26 -26.89 -12.52 -2.85
CA GLU A 26 -25.83 -13.45 -3.26
C GLU A 26 -26.41 -14.80 -3.71
N ALA A 27 -27.43 -15.33 -3.03
CA ALA A 27 -28.13 -16.54 -3.45
C ALA A 27 -28.87 -16.35 -4.79
N ARG A 28 -29.53 -15.20 -4.98
CA ARG A 28 -30.26 -14.89 -6.22
C ARG A 28 -29.33 -14.81 -7.43
N PHE A 29 -28.14 -14.24 -7.27
CA PHE A 29 -27.18 -14.05 -8.34
C PHE A 29 -26.04 -15.08 -8.34
N ALA A 30 -26.19 -16.19 -7.59
CA ALA A 30 -25.13 -17.19 -7.43
C ALA A 30 -24.57 -17.68 -8.78
N GLN A 31 -25.45 -17.97 -9.75
CA GLN A 31 -25.02 -18.42 -11.07
C GLN A 31 -24.26 -17.34 -11.87
N ASP A 32 -24.67 -16.08 -11.80
CA ASP A 32 -23.99 -14.98 -12.51
C ASP A 32 -22.63 -14.69 -11.88
N ILE A 33 -22.58 -14.76 -10.54
CA ILE A 33 -21.36 -14.66 -9.74
C ILE A 33 -20.42 -15.81 -10.13
N ASP A 34 -20.87 -17.06 -10.10
CA ASP A 34 -20.08 -18.24 -10.46
C ASP A 34 -19.59 -18.19 -11.91
N LYS A 35 -20.44 -17.77 -12.86
CA LYS A 35 -20.06 -17.60 -14.27
C LYS A 35 -19.01 -16.51 -14.45
N ALA A 36 -19.15 -15.39 -13.74
CA ALA A 36 -18.15 -14.32 -13.77
C ALA A 36 -16.79 -14.81 -13.25
N TYR A 37 -16.79 -15.68 -12.23
CA TYR A 37 -15.59 -16.31 -11.72
C TYR A 37 -15.01 -17.40 -12.62
N THR A 38 -15.86 -18.14 -13.35
CA THR A 38 -15.42 -19.22 -14.27
C THR A 38 -14.80 -18.65 -15.55
N ASN A 39 -15.33 -17.54 -16.06
CA ASN A 39 -14.83 -16.86 -17.26
C ASN A 39 -13.58 -15.99 -17.01
N MET A 40 -13.04 -15.98 -15.78
CA MET A 40 -11.97 -15.08 -15.35
C MET A 40 -10.58 -15.43 -15.93
N GLY A 41 -10.51 -16.48 -16.76
CA GLY A 41 -9.36 -16.89 -17.57
C GLY A 41 -9.21 -18.40 -17.54
N SER A 42 -9.33 -19.08 -18.68
CA SER A 42 -8.93 -20.49 -18.79
C SER A 42 -7.41 -20.58 -18.79
N PHE A 43 -6.80 -20.49 -17.62
CA PHE A 43 -5.44 -20.96 -17.45
C PHE A 43 -5.48 -22.49 -17.58
N ASN A 44 -5.20 -23.00 -18.78
CA ASN A 44 -5.02 -24.43 -19.02
C ASN A 44 -3.65 -24.82 -18.48
N VAL A 45 -3.55 -24.85 -17.16
CA VAL A 45 -2.36 -25.31 -16.47
C VAL A 45 -2.48 -26.84 -16.42
N GLY A 46 -1.77 -27.52 -17.31
CA GLY A 46 -1.74 -28.99 -17.34
C GLY A 46 -1.10 -29.59 -16.08
N ASP A 47 -0.70 -30.85 -16.14
CA ASP A 47 0.09 -31.46 -15.07
C ASP A 47 1.50 -30.84 -15.06
N VAL A 48 1.73 -29.91 -14.13
CA VAL A 48 2.97 -29.14 -14.01
C VAL A 48 3.80 -29.74 -12.88
N PRO A 49 5.02 -30.24 -13.14
CA PRO A 49 5.95 -30.67 -12.09
C PRO A 49 6.28 -29.55 -11.11
N ASP A 50 6.56 -29.91 -9.85
CA ASP A 50 6.80 -28.93 -8.77
C ASP A 50 7.96 -27.96 -9.08
N GLU A 51 9.00 -28.43 -9.78
CA GLU A 51 10.15 -27.61 -10.16
C GLU A 51 9.80 -26.50 -11.16
N LYS A 52 8.67 -26.63 -11.86
CA LYS A 52 8.20 -25.67 -12.86
C LYS A 52 7.11 -24.73 -12.35
N VAL A 53 6.62 -24.94 -11.12
CA VAL A 53 5.52 -24.13 -10.56
C VAL A 53 5.89 -22.64 -10.50
N SER A 54 7.10 -22.30 -10.06
CA SER A 54 7.54 -20.88 -10.01
C SER A 54 7.46 -20.22 -11.38
N HIS A 55 7.96 -20.90 -12.42
CA HIS A 55 7.94 -20.38 -13.78
C HIS A 55 6.52 -20.12 -14.30
N VAL A 56 5.60 -21.06 -14.06
CA VAL A 56 4.19 -20.91 -14.45
C VAL A 56 3.51 -19.77 -13.70
N ILE A 57 3.83 -19.57 -12.41
CA ILE A 57 3.30 -18.44 -11.63
C ILE A 57 3.83 -17.12 -12.19
N ILE A 58 5.10 -17.03 -12.56
CA ILE A 58 5.69 -15.84 -13.20
C ILE A 58 4.96 -15.52 -14.50
N GLU A 59 4.84 -16.49 -15.41
CA GLU A 59 4.16 -16.30 -16.70
C GLU A 59 2.69 -15.87 -16.51
N MET A 60 2.01 -16.47 -15.54
CA MET A 60 0.64 -16.10 -15.19
C MET A 60 0.56 -14.63 -14.73
N ILE A 61 1.43 -14.20 -13.82
CA ILE A 61 1.44 -12.83 -13.30
C ILE A 61 1.79 -11.83 -14.41
N GLU A 62 2.80 -12.13 -15.24
CA GLU A 62 3.21 -11.28 -16.36
C GLU A 62 2.15 -11.18 -17.47
N SER A 63 1.26 -12.18 -17.58
CA SER A 63 0.12 -12.13 -18.51
C SER A 63 -1.04 -11.25 -18.01
N ILE A 64 -1.15 -11.07 -16.70
CA ILE A 64 -2.23 -10.34 -16.03
C ILE A 64 -1.84 -8.87 -15.82
N VAL A 65 -0.61 -8.63 -15.35
CA VAL A 65 -0.12 -7.29 -15.02
C VAL A 65 0.55 -6.69 -16.25
N PRO A 66 0.12 -5.50 -16.72
CA PRO A 66 0.76 -4.85 -17.87
C PRO A 66 2.26 -4.63 -17.59
N LYS A 67 3.11 -5.16 -18.47
CA LYS A 67 4.58 -5.25 -18.34
C LYS A 67 5.21 -3.99 -17.73
N LYS A 68 5.82 -4.13 -16.54
CA LYS A 68 6.60 -3.06 -15.89
C LYS A 68 8.08 -3.38 -15.64
N ALA A 69 8.45 -4.65 -15.54
CA ALA A 69 9.84 -5.12 -15.47
C ALA A 69 9.81 -6.66 -15.51
N LYS A 70 10.97 -7.32 -15.64
CA LYS A 70 11.06 -8.76 -15.43
C LYS A 70 10.70 -9.08 -13.97
N LEU A 71 9.81 -10.04 -13.74
CA LEU A 71 9.46 -10.48 -12.39
C LEU A 71 10.49 -11.48 -11.86
N GLU A 72 10.95 -11.30 -10.63
CA GLU A 72 11.86 -12.22 -9.94
C GLU A 72 11.15 -12.89 -8.74
N ASP A 73 11.68 -14.02 -8.28
CA ASP A 73 11.08 -14.85 -7.24
C ASP A 73 10.76 -14.10 -5.93
N ASN A 74 11.62 -13.14 -5.55
CA ASN A 74 11.47 -12.35 -4.31
C ASN A 74 10.83 -10.97 -4.53
N THR A 75 10.38 -10.65 -5.75
CA THR A 75 9.73 -9.37 -6.02
C THR A 75 8.42 -9.25 -5.24
N ASP A 76 8.22 -8.12 -4.57
CA ASP A 76 6.95 -7.78 -3.92
C ASP A 76 5.86 -7.57 -4.97
N LEU A 77 4.84 -8.44 -4.95
CA LEU A 77 3.80 -8.47 -5.99
C LEU A 77 2.96 -7.19 -6.01
N PHE A 78 2.71 -6.60 -4.85
CA PHE A 78 1.94 -5.36 -4.75
C PHE A 78 2.70 -4.20 -5.42
N SER A 79 3.98 -4.05 -5.11
CA SER A 79 4.88 -3.08 -5.73
C SER A 79 5.06 -3.33 -7.23
N TYR A 80 5.00 -4.59 -7.68
CA TYR A 80 5.03 -4.95 -9.10
C TYR A 80 3.76 -4.52 -9.87
N GLY A 81 2.66 -4.25 -9.17
CA GLY A 81 1.39 -3.80 -9.75
C GLY A 81 0.27 -4.84 -9.69
N VAL A 82 0.41 -5.89 -8.87
CA VAL A 82 -0.69 -6.79 -8.54
C VAL A 82 -1.67 -6.05 -7.64
N ASP A 83 -2.78 -5.60 -8.21
CA ASP A 83 -3.93 -5.06 -7.48
C ASP A 83 -4.92 -6.16 -7.08
N SER A 84 -6.03 -5.80 -6.41
CA SER A 84 -7.03 -6.79 -5.98
C SER A 84 -7.74 -7.52 -7.12
N VAL A 85 -7.79 -6.93 -8.33
CA VAL A 85 -8.39 -7.59 -9.49
C VAL A 85 -7.41 -8.60 -10.07
N ALA A 86 -6.14 -8.20 -10.24
CA ALA A 86 -5.06 -9.07 -10.66
C ALA A 86 -4.86 -10.22 -9.66
N GLY A 87 -4.87 -9.94 -8.35
CA GLY A 87 -4.75 -10.94 -7.29
C GLY A 87 -5.86 -11.99 -7.36
N MET A 88 -7.09 -11.60 -7.69
CA MET A 88 -8.20 -12.53 -7.87
C MET A 88 -8.03 -13.42 -9.12
N GLN A 89 -7.50 -12.88 -10.22
CA GLN A 89 -7.17 -13.65 -11.42
C GLN A 89 -6.03 -14.64 -11.18
N ILE A 90 -4.97 -14.19 -10.51
CA ILE A 90 -3.84 -15.04 -10.10
C ILE A 90 -4.36 -16.17 -9.21
N ARG A 91 -5.17 -15.85 -8.19
CA ARG A 91 -5.78 -16.86 -7.30
C ARG A 91 -6.58 -17.91 -8.08
N TYR A 92 -7.32 -17.51 -9.11
CA TYR A 92 -8.04 -18.46 -9.96
C TYR A 92 -7.10 -19.40 -10.71
N GLY A 93 -6.00 -18.87 -11.29
CA GLY A 93 -4.97 -19.69 -11.92
C GLY A 93 -4.25 -20.62 -10.94
N LEU A 94 -3.94 -20.15 -9.73
CA LEU A 94 -3.35 -20.98 -8.66
C LEU A 94 -4.24 -22.15 -8.27
N ARG A 95 -5.57 -21.98 -8.29
CA ARG A 95 -6.50 -23.08 -7.99
C ARG A 95 -6.37 -24.25 -8.99
N GLN A 96 -5.99 -23.98 -10.24
CA GLN A 96 -5.77 -25.00 -11.28
C GLN A 96 -4.47 -25.78 -11.05
N LEU A 97 -3.49 -25.18 -10.38
CA LEU A 97 -2.26 -25.85 -9.97
C LEU A 97 -2.45 -26.81 -8.79
N LEU A 98 -3.59 -26.74 -8.10
CA LEU A 98 -3.84 -27.50 -6.87
C LEU A 98 -4.70 -28.75 -7.14
N PRO A 99 -4.49 -29.86 -6.41
CA PRO A 99 -5.34 -31.03 -6.47
C PRO A 99 -6.83 -30.70 -6.30
N GLN A 100 -7.71 -31.52 -6.89
CA GLN A 100 -9.15 -31.36 -6.67
C GLN A 100 -9.55 -31.55 -5.21
N SER A 101 -8.79 -32.37 -4.47
CA SER A 101 -8.95 -32.62 -3.03
C SER A 101 -8.55 -31.45 -2.14
N THR A 102 -7.82 -30.45 -2.66
CA THR A 102 -7.42 -29.29 -1.87
C THR A 102 -8.66 -28.49 -1.43
N LYS A 103 -8.72 -28.17 -0.13
CA LYS A 103 -9.76 -27.31 0.45
C LYS A 103 -9.79 -25.94 -0.26
N GLN A 104 -10.84 -25.17 -0.01
CA GLN A 104 -10.97 -23.82 -0.59
C GLN A 104 -9.70 -22.99 -0.37
N LEU A 105 -9.15 -22.48 -1.47
CA LEU A 105 -8.01 -21.56 -1.45
C LEU A 105 -8.42 -20.27 -0.73
N PRO A 106 -7.65 -19.75 0.26
CA PRO A 106 -7.97 -18.50 0.92
C PRO A 106 -8.19 -17.36 -0.08
N LEU A 107 -9.13 -16.45 0.19
CA LEU A 107 -9.40 -15.33 -0.71
C LEU A 107 -8.19 -14.41 -0.88
N ASN A 108 -7.39 -14.27 0.17
CA ASN A 108 -6.25 -13.35 0.22
C ASN A 108 -4.91 -14.06 -0.02
N VAL A 109 -4.89 -15.27 -0.61
CA VAL A 109 -3.66 -16.08 -0.72
C VAL A 109 -2.51 -15.34 -1.45
N VAL A 110 -2.84 -14.49 -2.42
CA VAL A 110 -1.85 -13.74 -3.20
C VAL A 110 -1.23 -12.64 -2.34
N GLU A 111 -2.07 -11.94 -1.58
CA GLU A 111 -1.67 -10.94 -0.61
C GLU A 111 -0.89 -11.56 0.57
N ASP A 112 -1.28 -12.75 1.02
CA ASP A 112 -0.68 -13.46 2.14
C ASP A 112 0.73 -13.99 1.80
N CYS A 113 0.92 -14.47 0.58
CA CYS A 113 2.22 -14.91 0.11
C CYS A 113 3.13 -13.73 -0.24
N GLY A 114 2.62 -12.69 -0.90
CA GLY A 114 3.33 -11.44 -1.20
C GLY A 114 4.45 -11.53 -2.25
N THR A 115 5.02 -12.71 -2.51
CA THR A 115 6.06 -12.95 -3.53
C THR A 115 5.80 -14.24 -4.32
N VAL A 116 6.41 -14.35 -5.50
CA VAL A 116 6.35 -15.56 -6.34
C VAL A 116 6.92 -16.78 -5.60
N LYS A 117 8.03 -16.60 -4.88
CA LYS A 117 8.66 -17.66 -4.08
C LYS A 117 7.68 -18.25 -3.06
N ARG A 118 7.01 -17.39 -2.29
CA ARG A 118 6.04 -17.83 -1.27
C ARG A 118 4.79 -18.44 -1.89
N LEU A 119 4.31 -17.94 -3.04
CA LEU A 119 3.21 -18.58 -3.77
C LEU A 119 3.60 -19.98 -4.29
N THR A 120 4.84 -20.12 -4.76
CA THR A 120 5.38 -21.42 -5.20
C THR A 120 5.44 -22.40 -4.04
N GLU A 121 6.03 -21.98 -2.92
CA GLU A 121 6.09 -22.78 -1.68
C GLU A 121 4.69 -23.16 -1.19
N TYR A 122 3.74 -22.21 -1.24
CA TYR A 122 2.34 -22.44 -0.88
C TYR A 122 1.72 -23.56 -1.74
N VAL A 123 1.84 -23.45 -3.07
CA VAL A 123 1.24 -24.42 -4.01
C VAL A 123 1.85 -25.80 -3.82
N VAL A 124 3.18 -25.90 -3.73
CA VAL A 124 3.89 -27.17 -3.56
C VAL A 124 3.50 -27.84 -2.25
N LYS A 125 3.50 -27.11 -1.13
CA LYS A 125 3.07 -27.66 0.17
C LYS A 125 1.64 -28.20 0.13
N GLN A 126 0.72 -27.46 -0.49
CA GLN A 126 -0.68 -27.89 -0.63
C GLN A 126 -0.85 -29.12 -1.53
N ARG A 127 0.01 -29.31 -2.55
CA ARG A 127 0.03 -30.53 -3.37
C ARG A 127 0.43 -31.76 -2.56
N HIS A 128 1.36 -31.59 -1.62
CA HIS A 128 1.84 -32.65 -0.71
C HIS A 128 0.98 -32.84 0.54
N GLY A 129 -0.12 -32.08 0.68
CA GLY A 129 -1.04 -32.18 1.82
C GLY A 129 -0.50 -31.54 3.11
N GLU A 130 0.52 -30.69 3.00
CA GLU A 130 1.05 -29.93 4.12
C GLU A 130 0.19 -28.69 4.38
N GLU A 131 -0.23 -28.47 5.63
CA GLU A 131 -0.87 -27.22 6.03
C GLU A 131 0.18 -26.12 6.23
N LEU A 132 -0.12 -24.91 5.78
CA LEU A 132 0.68 -23.74 6.09
C LEU A 132 0.30 -23.22 7.47
N THR A 133 1.17 -23.44 8.45
CA THR A 133 1.09 -22.74 9.74
C THR A 133 1.68 -21.33 9.59
N ASP A 134 1.00 -20.45 8.84
CA ASP A 134 1.42 -19.04 8.70
C ASP A 134 1.35 -18.26 10.04
N GLU A 135 0.57 -18.74 11.02
CA GLU A 135 0.46 -18.09 12.35
C GLU A 135 1.79 -18.11 13.14
N GLU A 136 2.58 -19.18 13.00
CA GLU A 136 3.91 -19.26 13.64
C GLU A 136 4.92 -18.32 12.98
N ASP A 137 4.81 -18.13 11.65
CA ASP A 137 5.66 -17.23 10.86
C ASP A 137 5.36 -15.76 11.17
N GLU A 138 4.09 -15.37 11.29
CA GLU A 138 3.70 -14.00 11.64
C GLU A 138 4.03 -13.64 13.09
N ARG A 139 3.81 -14.56 14.04
CA ARG A 139 4.19 -14.32 15.44
C ARG A 139 5.70 -14.14 15.58
N THR A 140 6.48 -14.97 14.91
CA THR A 140 7.95 -14.86 14.92
C THR A 140 8.39 -13.53 14.34
N LEU A 141 7.82 -13.11 13.22
CA LEU A 141 8.09 -11.81 12.62
C LEU A 141 7.71 -10.64 13.55
N MET A 142 6.55 -10.71 14.21
CA MET A 142 6.12 -9.67 15.16
C MET A 142 7.17 -9.48 16.26
N LEU A 143 7.66 -10.58 16.84
CA LEU A 143 8.70 -10.53 17.87
C LEU A 143 10.02 -9.98 17.32
N GLN A 144 10.41 -10.36 16.09
CA GLN A 144 11.59 -9.82 15.43
C GLN A 144 11.50 -8.31 15.19
N LEU A 145 10.35 -7.80 14.73
CA LEU A 145 10.13 -6.37 14.55
C LEU A 145 10.15 -5.62 15.88
N VAL A 146 9.54 -6.19 16.93
CA VAL A 146 9.62 -5.62 18.28
C VAL A 146 11.07 -5.55 18.73
N ASP A 147 11.85 -6.63 18.63
CA ASP A 147 13.26 -6.62 19.01
C ASP A 147 14.07 -5.58 18.21
N GLN A 148 13.85 -5.51 16.90
CA GLN A 148 14.53 -4.59 15.99
C GLN A 148 14.21 -3.11 16.28
N TYR A 149 12.95 -2.77 16.61
CA TYR A 149 12.49 -1.38 16.72
C TYR A 149 12.20 -0.92 18.15
N SER A 150 12.31 -1.79 19.16
CA SER A 150 12.11 -1.42 20.58
C SER A 150 13.38 -0.93 21.26
N ASN A 151 14.50 -0.78 20.53
CA ASN A 151 15.67 -0.12 21.08
C ASN A 151 15.50 1.40 21.02
N PHE A 152 14.77 1.92 22.00
CA PHE A 152 14.73 3.34 22.31
C PHE A 152 15.99 3.67 23.12
N ASP A 153 17.17 3.65 22.48
CA ASP A 153 18.37 4.21 23.09
C ASP A 153 17.97 5.53 23.73
N ASN A 154 18.32 5.73 25.00
CA ASN A 154 18.03 6.93 25.82
C ASN A 154 18.67 8.16 25.17
N ARG A 155 18.16 8.59 24.01
CA ARG A 155 18.41 9.87 23.40
C ARG A 155 17.73 10.85 24.33
N SER A 156 18.48 11.24 25.36
CA SER A 156 18.22 12.51 26.03
C SER A 156 18.03 13.51 24.90
N PRO A 157 16.91 14.23 24.84
CA PRO A 157 16.65 15.16 23.75
C PRO A 157 17.89 16.04 23.63
N SER A 158 18.65 15.86 22.55
CA SER A 158 19.79 16.71 22.30
C SER A 158 19.19 18.10 22.18
N SER A 159 19.57 19.00 23.06
CA SER A 159 19.11 20.40 23.09
C SER A 159 19.40 21.16 21.78
N SER A 160 20.07 20.52 20.83
CA SER A 160 20.16 20.89 19.42
C SER A 160 19.07 20.18 18.61
N THR A 161 17.90 20.80 18.47
CA THR A 161 17.05 20.54 17.30
C THR A 161 17.72 21.17 16.08
N ASN A 162 17.73 20.48 14.94
CA ASN A 162 18.28 21.02 13.69
C ASN A 162 17.44 22.19 13.15
N GLY A 163 16.17 22.27 13.56
CA GLY A 163 15.43 23.51 13.52
C GLY A 163 16.04 24.43 14.58
N GLN A 164 16.90 25.36 14.15
CA GLN A 164 17.11 26.54 14.95
C GLN A 164 15.74 27.23 15.03
N GLY A 165 15.04 27.05 16.16
CA GLY A 165 14.12 28.06 16.62
C GLY A 165 14.94 29.30 16.93
N GLN A 166 15.41 30.00 15.90
CA GLN A 166 15.91 31.35 16.05
C GLN A 166 14.71 32.16 16.51
N GLY A 167 14.67 32.39 17.82
CA GLY A 167 13.82 33.42 18.38
C GLY A 167 14.08 34.74 17.67
N GLU A 168 13.01 35.53 17.56
CA GLU A 168 13.04 36.95 17.25
C GLU A 168 13.34 37.30 15.78
N ASN A 169 12.48 36.83 14.85
CA ASN A 169 11.74 37.67 13.88
C ASN A 169 11.10 36.83 12.74
N ASP A 170 9.77 36.74 12.77
CA ASP A 170 8.88 36.81 11.58
C ASP A 170 8.93 35.74 10.45
N LYS A 171 8.95 34.42 10.73
CA LYS A 171 8.77 33.41 9.66
C LYS A 171 7.98 32.19 10.15
N GLY A 172 6.74 32.03 9.68
CA GLY A 172 5.80 30.97 10.10
C GLY A 172 6.30 29.52 9.91
N ASP A 173 5.55 28.59 10.50
CA ASP A 173 5.82 27.16 10.55
C ASP A 173 5.98 26.54 9.16
N VAL A 174 6.98 25.67 9.05
CA VAL A 174 7.22 24.82 7.88
C VAL A 174 6.90 23.38 8.27
N ILE A 175 5.95 22.78 7.54
CA ILE A 175 5.39 21.46 7.85
C ILE A 175 5.79 20.46 6.77
N VAL A 176 6.29 19.31 7.19
CA VAL A 176 6.43 18.14 6.31
C VAL A 176 5.24 17.22 6.55
N LEU A 177 4.43 16.97 5.53
CA LEU A 177 3.26 16.12 5.58
C LEU A 177 3.43 14.90 4.68
N THR A 178 3.37 13.72 5.29
CA THR A 178 3.21 12.46 4.54
C THR A 178 1.73 12.06 4.53
N GLY A 179 1.30 11.38 3.46
CA GLY A 179 -0.07 10.87 3.38
C GLY A 179 -1.12 11.91 2.98
N ALA A 180 -0.71 13.00 2.33
CA ALA A 180 -1.59 14.07 1.84
C ALA A 180 -2.72 13.57 0.90
N THR A 181 -2.52 12.43 0.23
CA THR A 181 -3.55 11.80 -0.63
C THR A 181 -4.59 10.99 0.14
N GLY A 182 -4.35 10.73 1.44
CA GLY A 182 -5.23 9.99 2.34
C GLY A 182 -6.41 10.81 2.85
N ALA A 183 -7.32 10.16 3.58
CA ALA A 183 -8.50 10.84 4.13
C ALA A 183 -8.12 11.97 5.10
N LEU A 184 -7.37 11.64 6.15
CA LEU A 184 -6.94 12.61 7.15
C LEU A 184 -5.92 13.61 6.56
N GLY A 185 -4.93 13.13 5.80
CA GLY A 185 -3.88 13.98 5.24
C GLY A 185 -4.40 15.09 4.33
N ALA A 186 -5.44 14.84 3.52
CA ALA A 186 -6.05 15.87 2.69
C ALA A 186 -6.69 17.01 3.51
N HIS A 187 -7.35 16.67 4.62
CA HIS A 187 -7.92 17.67 5.53
C HIS A 187 -6.85 18.45 6.30
N LEU A 188 -5.79 17.78 6.75
CA LEU A 188 -4.65 18.45 7.39
C LEU A 188 -3.97 19.41 6.42
N LEU A 189 -3.69 18.98 5.18
CA LEU A 189 -3.13 19.87 4.16
C LEU A 189 -3.99 21.12 3.97
N ASN A 190 -5.30 20.94 3.81
CA ASN A 190 -6.21 22.06 3.64
C ASN A 190 -6.25 22.99 4.86
N TYR A 191 -6.20 22.44 6.07
CA TYR A 191 -6.16 23.21 7.30
C TYR A 191 -4.86 24.02 7.41
N TYR A 192 -3.70 23.40 7.23
CA TYR A 192 -2.41 24.07 7.41
C TYR A 192 -2.12 25.13 6.36
N ARG A 193 -2.48 24.92 5.09
CA ARG A 193 -2.26 25.96 4.07
C ARG A 193 -3.10 27.22 4.32
N GLN A 194 -4.20 27.12 5.06
CA GLN A 194 -5.08 28.25 5.41
C GLN A 194 -4.61 29.01 6.65
N LEU A 195 -3.67 28.46 7.43
CA LEU A 195 -3.16 29.12 8.62
C LEU A 195 -2.09 30.16 8.24
N ASP A 196 -2.24 31.38 8.75
CA ASP A 196 -1.24 32.45 8.61
C ASP A 196 0.05 32.14 9.36
N SER A 197 -0.04 31.35 10.44
CA SER A 197 1.14 30.88 11.16
C SER A 197 1.96 29.88 10.36
N VAL A 198 1.43 29.32 9.26
CA VAL A 198 2.12 28.35 8.41
C VAL A 198 2.64 29.04 7.16
N LYS A 199 3.95 28.95 6.96
CA LYS A 199 4.66 29.48 5.80
C LYS A 199 4.68 28.49 4.64
N LYS A 200 4.90 27.20 4.90
CA LYS A 200 5.10 26.19 3.86
C LYS A 200 4.65 24.80 4.31
N VAL A 201 4.09 24.02 3.40
CA VAL A 201 3.74 22.61 3.58
C VAL A 201 4.40 21.78 2.47
N TYR A 202 5.41 21.00 2.84
CA TYR A 202 6.03 19.99 1.98
C TYR A 202 5.21 18.70 2.02
N CYS A 203 4.53 18.37 0.92
CA CYS A 203 3.78 17.13 0.78
C CYS A 203 4.67 16.05 0.18
N LEU A 204 5.13 15.11 1.02
CA LEU A 204 5.90 13.96 0.56
C LEU A 204 4.94 12.86 0.07
N VAL A 205 4.98 12.60 -1.24
CA VAL A 205 4.04 11.70 -1.92
C VAL A 205 4.80 10.60 -2.65
N ARG A 206 4.44 9.34 -2.38
CA ARG A 206 4.97 8.17 -3.12
C ARG A 206 4.58 8.26 -4.59
N GLY A 207 5.53 8.18 -5.52
CA GLY A 207 5.23 8.17 -6.96
C GLY A 207 6.47 8.34 -7.85
N ALA A 208 6.43 7.77 -9.06
CA ALA A 208 7.53 7.81 -10.02
C ALA A 208 7.62 9.13 -10.81
N GLU A 209 6.50 9.84 -10.97
CA GLU A 209 6.49 11.15 -11.62
C GLU A 209 5.89 12.26 -10.75
N LEU A 210 6.52 13.44 -10.77
CA LEU A 210 6.11 14.62 -10.02
C LEU A 210 4.70 15.09 -10.43
N HIS A 211 4.44 15.17 -11.73
CA HIS A 211 3.15 15.63 -12.25
C HIS A 211 2.00 14.74 -11.77
N ALA A 212 2.15 13.42 -11.88
CA ALA A 212 1.18 12.46 -11.36
C ALA A 212 1.04 12.51 -9.83
N SER A 213 2.06 12.97 -9.11
CA SER A 213 2.02 13.16 -7.65
C SER A 213 1.21 14.39 -7.26
N ILE A 214 1.41 15.51 -7.97
CA ILE A 214 0.61 16.73 -7.83
C ILE A 214 -0.86 16.44 -8.16
N GLU A 215 -1.13 15.78 -9.28
CA GLU A 215 -2.49 15.44 -9.71
C GLU A 215 -3.22 14.59 -8.65
N ARG A 216 -2.53 13.63 -8.02
CA ARG A 216 -3.13 12.82 -6.96
C ARG A 216 -3.49 13.62 -5.71
N VAL A 217 -2.65 14.57 -5.31
CA VAL A 217 -2.95 15.46 -4.17
C VAL A 217 -4.14 16.35 -4.51
N ASP A 218 -4.13 17.00 -5.69
CA ASP A 218 -5.21 17.85 -6.15
C ASP A 218 -6.55 17.08 -6.25
N LYS A 219 -6.52 15.90 -6.85
CA LYS A 219 -7.67 15.00 -6.93
C LYS A 219 -8.17 14.60 -5.54
N ALA A 220 -7.27 14.30 -4.60
CA ALA A 220 -7.64 13.92 -3.24
C ALA A 220 -8.36 15.07 -2.50
N LEU A 221 -7.93 16.32 -2.70
CA LEU A 221 -8.59 17.51 -2.16
C LEU A 221 -9.97 17.70 -2.80
N LYS A 222 -10.05 17.72 -4.13
CA LYS A 222 -11.30 17.93 -4.88
C LYS A 222 -12.36 16.87 -4.59
N GLN A 223 -11.97 15.60 -4.52
CA GLN A 223 -12.88 14.49 -4.18
C GLN A 223 -13.51 14.63 -2.80
N ARG A 224 -12.88 15.40 -1.91
CA ARG A 224 -13.35 15.65 -0.53
C ARG A 224 -14.04 17.00 -0.38
N GLY A 225 -14.32 17.70 -1.48
CA GLY A 225 -14.94 19.02 -1.47
C GLY A 225 -14.02 20.11 -0.92
N LEU A 226 -12.70 19.87 -0.89
CA LEU A 226 -11.70 20.86 -0.50
C LEU A 226 -11.23 21.62 -1.75
N GLY A 227 -10.74 22.85 -1.58
CA GLY A 227 -10.12 23.60 -2.68
C GLY A 227 -8.98 22.78 -3.28
N GLY A 228 -8.86 22.73 -4.61
CA GLY A 228 -7.75 22.04 -5.26
C GLY A 228 -6.40 22.70 -5.01
N LEU A 229 -5.36 22.17 -5.64
CA LEU A 229 -4.11 22.89 -5.83
C LEU A 229 -4.30 23.76 -7.08
N GLU A 230 -4.66 25.02 -6.88
CA GLU A 230 -4.74 25.99 -7.97
C GLU A 230 -3.32 26.39 -8.42
N ASN A 231 -3.20 26.89 -9.66
CA ASN A 231 -1.93 27.46 -10.15
C ASN A 231 -1.56 28.66 -9.27
N GLY A 232 -0.74 28.46 -8.23
CA GLY A 232 -0.36 29.50 -7.28
C GLY A 232 -0.60 29.19 -5.81
N ASP A 233 -0.85 27.94 -5.40
CA ASP A 233 -0.79 27.57 -3.97
C ASP A 233 0.68 27.56 -3.49
N GLU A 234 1.28 28.75 -3.38
CA GLU A 234 2.71 28.96 -3.11
C GLU A 234 3.17 28.32 -1.79
N LYS A 235 2.22 28.15 -0.85
CA LYS A 235 2.46 27.49 0.44
C LYS A 235 2.65 25.99 0.30
N VAL A 236 2.15 25.34 -0.75
CA VAL A 236 2.21 23.88 -0.90
C VAL A 236 3.25 23.48 -1.93
N GLU A 237 4.16 22.58 -1.55
CA GLU A 237 5.13 21.98 -2.46
C GLU A 237 5.03 20.46 -2.39
N VAL A 238 4.75 19.82 -3.52
CA VAL A 238 4.66 18.36 -3.60
C VAL A 238 6.02 17.83 -4.03
N LEU A 239 6.55 16.89 -3.25
CA LEU A 239 7.81 16.22 -3.54
C LEU A 239 7.59 14.72 -3.62
N GLN A 240 8.31 14.08 -4.53
CA GLN A 240 8.28 12.64 -4.68
C GLN A 240 9.12 12.02 -3.57
N THR A 241 8.62 10.97 -2.91
CA THR A 241 9.35 10.32 -1.82
C THR A 241 9.26 8.80 -1.93
N SER A 242 10.26 8.14 -1.38
CA SER A 242 10.28 6.72 -1.04
C SER A 242 10.77 6.59 0.41
N LEU A 243 9.84 6.44 1.35
CA LEU A 243 10.15 6.52 2.79
C LEU A 243 11.09 5.42 3.29
N GLY A 244 11.17 4.30 2.57
CA GLY A 244 12.09 3.21 2.89
C GLY A 244 13.53 3.42 2.38
N ASP A 245 13.76 4.42 1.53
CA ASP A 245 15.05 4.70 0.91
C ASP A 245 15.83 5.75 1.71
N ASP A 246 17.14 5.79 1.52
CA ASP A 246 17.99 6.80 2.14
C ASP A 246 17.57 8.22 1.70
N HIS A 247 17.66 9.19 2.60
CA HIS A 247 17.15 10.55 2.39
C HIS A 247 15.67 10.61 1.95
N LEU A 248 14.87 9.60 2.30
CA LEU A 248 13.45 9.50 1.91
C LEU A 248 13.24 9.45 0.38
N GLY A 249 14.27 9.03 -0.38
CA GLY A 249 14.26 9.06 -1.84
C GLY A 249 14.30 10.47 -2.46
N LEU A 250 14.61 11.49 -1.66
CA LEU A 250 14.79 12.87 -2.13
C LEU A 250 16.21 13.09 -2.67
N SER A 251 16.39 14.16 -3.44
CA SER A 251 17.72 14.66 -3.74
C SER A 251 18.41 15.13 -2.45
N SER A 252 19.74 15.03 -2.38
CA SER A 252 20.48 15.52 -1.20
C SER A 252 20.20 17.00 -0.91
N GLY A 253 20.06 17.82 -1.96
CA GLY A 253 19.72 19.24 -1.81
C GLY A 253 18.32 19.48 -1.23
N ASP A 254 17.31 18.73 -1.70
CA ASP A 254 15.95 18.82 -1.14
C ASP A 254 15.91 18.32 0.29
N TYR A 255 16.57 17.20 0.58
CA TYR A 255 16.62 16.65 1.93
C TYR A 255 17.27 17.65 2.91
N GLU A 256 18.44 18.20 2.57
CA GLU A 256 19.13 19.18 3.42
C GLU A 256 18.31 20.46 3.62
N ARG A 257 17.72 20.99 2.55
CA ARG A 257 16.83 22.16 2.61
C ARG A 257 15.66 21.92 3.57
N ILE A 258 14.93 20.82 3.39
CA ILE A 258 13.77 20.52 4.23
C ILE A 258 14.22 20.26 5.67
N ALA A 259 15.33 19.56 5.87
CA ALA A 259 15.87 19.28 7.21
C ALA A 259 16.30 20.54 7.97
N GLN A 260 16.70 21.61 7.27
CA GLN A 260 17.02 22.91 7.87
C GLN A 260 15.78 23.77 8.17
N GLU A 261 14.75 23.70 7.32
CA GLU A 261 13.57 24.55 7.42
C GLU A 261 12.45 23.96 8.27
N VAL A 262 12.33 22.62 8.34
CA VAL A 262 11.18 21.95 8.94
C VAL A 262 11.06 22.26 10.43
N SER A 263 9.85 22.68 10.81
CA SER A 263 9.46 22.92 12.20
C SER A 263 8.60 21.78 12.75
N ILE A 264 7.76 21.18 11.91
CA ILE A 264 6.77 20.17 12.29
C ILE A 264 6.78 19.05 11.25
N VAL A 265 6.90 17.81 11.71
CA VAL A 265 6.77 16.62 10.88
C VAL A 265 5.46 15.92 11.22
N MET A 266 4.64 15.70 10.20
CA MET A 266 3.31 15.13 10.27
C MET A 266 3.25 13.89 9.41
N HIS A 267 3.35 12.73 10.04
CA HIS A 267 3.32 11.47 9.32
C HIS A 267 1.97 10.78 9.39
N VAL A 268 1.25 10.84 8.27
CA VAL A 268 -0.09 10.28 8.13
C VAL A 268 -0.16 9.31 6.95
N ALA A 269 0.99 8.93 6.38
CA ALA A 269 1.13 7.95 5.31
C ALA A 269 0.97 6.50 5.81
N TRP A 270 -0.07 6.21 6.58
CA TRP A 270 -0.36 4.84 6.99
C TRP A 270 -1.14 4.09 5.91
N SER A 271 -0.67 2.89 5.53
CA SER A 271 -1.41 2.00 4.66
C SER A 271 -2.52 1.32 5.47
N VAL A 272 -3.77 1.73 5.32
CA VAL A 272 -4.90 1.06 5.99
C VAL A 272 -5.42 -0.05 5.08
N ASN A 273 -4.81 -1.23 5.16
CA ASN A 273 -5.26 -2.40 4.42
C ASN A 273 -5.28 -3.64 5.33
N PHE A 274 -6.44 -3.94 5.90
CA PHE A 274 -6.64 -5.10 6.79
C PHE A 274 -6.44 -6.47 6.11
N ARG A 275 -6.18 -6.49 4.80
CA ARG A 275 -5.86 -7.71 4.04
C ARG A 275 -4.36 -7.91 3.85
N MET A 276 -3.53 -6.91 4.13
CA MET A 276 -2.08 -7.04 4.05
C MET A 276 -1.55 -7.72 5.31
N ARG A 277 -0.56 -8.59 5.14
CA ARG A 277 0.17 -9.23 6.25
C ARG A 277 1.21 -8.29 6.84
N LEU A 278 1.68 -8.60 8.05
CA LEU A 278 2.63 -7.76 8.80
C LEU A 278 3.89 -7.41 7.98
N ARG A 279 4.40 -8.33 7.16
CA ARG A 279 5.58 -8.13 6.30
C ARG A 279 5.44 -6.96 5.34
N SER A 280 4.25 -6.79 4.76
CA SER A 280 4.02 -5.75 3.76
C SER A 280 3.96 -4.35 4.38
N PHE A 281 3.69 -4.25 5.69
CA PHE A 281 3.79 -3.00 6.43
C PHE A 281 5.22 -2.67 6.86
N ALA A 282 6.11 -3.67 6.92
CA ALA A 282 7.45 -3.48 7.45
C ALA A 282 8.19 -2.35 6.72
N LYS A 283 8.24 -2.36 5.39
CA LYS A 283 9.01 -1.37 4.62
C LYS A 283 8.48 0.06 4.73
N ASP A 284 7.17 0.24 4.50
CA ASP A 284 6.59 1.58 4.30
C ASP A 284 6.02 2.20 5.57
N ASN A 285 5.71 1.39 6.59
CA ASN A 285 4.97 1.82 7.78
C ASN A 285 5.73 1.60 9.09
N ILE A 286 6.67 0.65 9.14
CA ILE A 286 7.41 0.31 10.36
C ILE A 286 8.88 0.72 10.25
N ALA A 287 9.51 0.47 9.10
CA ALA A 287 10.93 0.66 8.85
C ALA A 287 11.31 2.09 8.52
N SER A 288 10.56 3.09 9.00
CA SER A 288 11.02 4.48 8.91
C SER A 288 12.30 4.58 9.74
N LYS A 289 13.45 4.50 9.06
CA LYS A 289 14.74 4.30 9.69
C LYS A 289 15.06 5.52 10.56
N SER A 290 15.26 5.31 11.85
CA SER A 290 16.02 6.24 12.66
C SER A 290 17.47 6.26 12.13
N CYS A 291 17.90 7.39 11.57
CA CYS A 291 19.23 7.53 11.00
C CYS A 291 20.34 7.27 12.05
N PRO A 292 21.42 6.54 11.71
CA PRO A 292 22.59 6.39 12.57
C PRO A 292 23.39 7.71 12.64
N GLN A 293 23.42 8.30 13.83
CA GLN A 293 24.39 9.22 14.47
C GLN A 293 25.18 10.32 13.71
N SER A 294 25.16 10.45 12.40
CA SER A 294 25.99 11.44 11.68
C SER A 294 25.27 12.35 10.69
N TYR A 295 23.96 12.19 10.50
CA TYR A 295 23.19 13.06 9.61
C TYR A 295 21.89 13.57 10.25
N THR A 296 21.65 14.85 10.01
CA THR A 296 20.51 15.69 10.39
C THR A 296 19.20 14.91 10.31
N CYS A 297 18.57 14.70 11.46
CA CYS A 297 17.51 13.71 11.64
C CYS A 297 16.13 14.31 11.34
N MET A 298 15.44 13.76 10.34
CA MET A 298 13.98 13.85 10.20
C MET A 298 13.44 12.48 10.65
N SER A 299 13.39 12.27 11.97
CA SER A 299 12.71 11.11 12.53
C SER A 299 11.22 11.36 12.47
N VAL A 300 10.49 10.36 11.99
CA VAL A 300 9.05 10.36 11.84
C VAL A 300 8.42 9.48 12.91
#